data_AF-A0A4P5RQ82-F1
#
_entry.id   AF-A0A4P5RQ82-F1
#
_cell.length_a   1.000
_cell.length_b   1.000
_cell.length_c   1.000
_cell.angle_alpha   90.00
_cell.angle_beta   90.00
_cell.angle_gamma   90.00
#
_symmetry.space_group_name_H-M   'P 1'
#
loop_
_entity.id
_entity.type
_entity.pdbx_description
1 polymer ?
#
loop_
_entity_poly.entity_id
_entity_poly.type
_entity_poly.pdbx_seq_one_letter_code
_entity_poly.pdbx_strand_id
1 'polypeptide(L)'
;MMRIGIPVPPGFTITTDASGHRVVEIKTPVIPDYDPTKSIAMLLVVGPGGSTTAIGLFGAGETLTVGSLGPDSTYTVKVVIRDLGTGQETVIAGQSISKGVSP
;
A
#
# COMPACT_ATOMS: atom_id res chain seq x y z
N MET A 1 13.29 -7.23 20.37
CA MET A 1 12.98 -7.62 18.98
C MET A 1 11.47 -7.67 18.84
N MET A 2 10.89 -6.90 17.92
CA MET A 2 9.44 -6.93 17.68
C MET A 2 9.06 -8.28 17.06
N ARG A 3 8.05 -8.96 17.62
CA ARG A 3 7.43 -10.14 17.01
C ARG A 3 6.12 -9.69 16.41
N ILE A 4 6.09 -9.53 15.08
CA ILE A 4 4.87 -9.23 14.33
C ILE A 4 4.20 -10.58 14.02
N GLY A 5 2.93 -10.75 14.40
CA GLY A 5 2.13 -11.90 13.96
C GLY A 5 1.94 -11.89 12.44
N ILE A 6 1.68 -13.04 11.82
CA ILE A 6 1.57 -13.13 10.34
C ILE A 6 0.45 -12.18 9.85
N PRO A 7 0.78 -11.14 9.04
CA PRO A 7 -0.23 -10.21 8.53
C PRO A 7 -1.13 -10.92 7.50
N VAL A 8 -2.44 -10.66 7.55
CA VAL A 8 -3.37 -11.11 6.50
C VAL A 8 -3.12 -10.29 5.24
N PRO A 9 -2.93 -10.87 4.04
CA PRO A 9 -2.67 -10.09 2.83
C PRO A 9 -3.73 -9.01 2.56
N PRO A 10 -3.34 -7.81 2.10
CA PRO A 10 -4.31 -6.78 1.72
C PRO A 10 -5.15 -7.20 0.51
N GLY A 11 -6.39 -6.73 0.51
CA GLY A 11 -7.27 -6.81 -0.66
C GLY A 11 -7.07 -5.60 -1.55
N PHE A 12 -7.07 -5.81 -2.88
CA PHE A 12 -7.00 -4.73 -3.86
C PHE A 12 -8.18 -4.84 -4.82
N THR A 13 -8.92 -3.74 -4.97
CA THR A 13 -9.94 -3.59 -6.00
C THR A 13 -9.51 -2.46 -6.91
N ILE A 14 -9.34 -2.74 -8.21
CA ILE A 14 -8.88 -1.77 -9.20
C ILE A 14 -10.06 -1.46 -10.13
N THR A 15 -10.42 -0.19 -10.22
CA THR A 15 -11.44 0.32 -11.14
C THR A 15 -10.85 1.40 -12.05
N THR A 16 -11.65 1.85 -13.01
CA THR A 16 -11.31 2.91 -13.94
C THR A 16 -12.38 3.97 -13.85
N ASP A 17 -12.00 5.23 -13.67
CA ASP A 17 -12.96 6.32 -13.68
C ASP A 17 -13.34 6.75 -15.11
N ALA A 18 -14.30 7.68 -15.22
CA ALA A 18 -14.80 8.18 -16.49
C ALA A 18 -13.73 8.89 -17.36
N SER A 19 -12.60 9.29 -16.77
CA SER A 19 -11.47 9.92 -17.47
C SER A 19 -10.37 8.92 -17.85
N GLY A 20 -10.54 7.64 -17.53
CA GLY A 20 -9.58 6.58 -17.83
C GLY A 20 -8.52 6.39 -16.74
N HIS A 21 -8.49 7.22 -15.69
CA HIS A 21 -7.55 7.04 -14.58
C HIS A 21 -7.91 5.78 -13.77
N ARG A 22 -6.89 5.13 -13.20
CA ARG A 22 -7.13 4.02 -12.27
C ARG A 22 -7.44 4.56 -10.88
N VAL A 23 -8.43 3.93 -10.27
CA VAL A 23 -8.76 4.10 -8.86
C VAL A 23 -8.54 2.75 -8.20
N VAL A 24 -7.78 2.75 -7.11
CA VAL A 24 -7.44 1.53 -6.37
C VAL A 24 -8.00 1.67 -4.96
N GLU A 25 -8.92 0.78 -4.61
CA GLU A 25 -9.32 0.58 -3.23
C GLU A 25 -8.42 -0.50 -2.63
N ILE A 26 -7.77 -0.17 -1.52
CA ILE A 26 -6.89 -1.08 -0.79
C ILE A 26 -7.52 -1.33 0.58
N LYS A 27 -7.84 -2.58 0.87
CA LYS A 27 -8.07 -3.04 2.23
C LYS A 27 -6.73 -3.45 2.82
N THR A 28 -6.17 -2.61 3.66
CA THR A 28 -4.87 -2.83 4.30
C THR A 28 -4.91 -4.05 5.23
N PRO A 29 -3.77 -4.71 5.48
CA PRO A 29 -3.71 -5.83 6.41
C PRO A 29 -3.99 -5.38 7.84
N VAL A 30 -4.64 -6.23 8.63
CA VAL A 30 -4.54 -6.12 10.10
C VAL A 30 -3.14 -6.57 10.48
N ILE A 31 -2.42 -5.73 11.20
CA ILE A 31 -1.07 -6.00 11.69
C ILE A 31 -1.19 -6.38 13.17
N PRO A 32 -1.05 -7.68 13.53
CA PRO A 32 -1.11 -8.09 14.92
C PRO A 32 0.01 -7.45 15.73
N ASP A 33 -0.30 -7.06 16.97
CA ASP A 33 0.66 -6.45 17.90
C ASP A 33 1.33 -5.17 17.36
N TYR A 34 0.65 -4.43 16.47
CA TYR A 34 1.13 -3.14 15.99
C TYR A 34 1.26 -2.14 17.13
N ASP A 35 2.47 -1.62 17.31
CA ASP A 35 2.81 -0.61 18.29
C ASP A 35 3.33 0.64 17.57
N PRO A 36 2.55 1.73 17.48
CA PRO A 36 2.94 2.94 16.78
C PRO A 36 4.09 3.69 17.46
N THR A 37 4.47 3.31 18.69
CA THR A 37 5.64 3.86 19.38
C THR A 37 6.94 3.15 19.00
N LYS A 38 6.84 1.93 18.45
CA LYS A 38 7.98 1.10 18.04
C LYS A 38 8.10 0.91 16.53
N SER A 39 7.03 1.19 15.79
CA SER A 39 6.96 0.95 14.35
C SER A 39 6.09 1.97 13.65
N ILE A 40 6.33 2.17 12.36
CA ILE A 40 5.48 2.96 11.47
C ILE A 40 5.02 2.04 10.33
N ALA A 41 3.71 1.91 10.16
CA ALA A 41 3.10 1.28 9.00
C ALA A 41 2.78 2.34 7.93
N MET A 42 3.12 2.06 6.68
CA MET A 42 2.89 2.97 5.56
C MET A 42 2.41 2.20 4.33
N LEU A 43 1.51 2.82 3.58
CA LEU A 43 1.25 2.48 2.19
C LEU A 43 2.10 3.36 1.29
N LEU A 44 2.97 2.75 0.49
CA LEU A 44 3.81 3.43 -0.48
C LEU A 44 3.21 3.26 -1.88
N VAL A 45 2.96 4.36 -2.57
CA VAL A 45 2.62 4.38 -3.99
C VAL A 45 3.87 4.80 -4.76
N VAL A 46 4.43 3.88 -5.53
CA VAL A 46 5.58 4.11 -6.40
C VAL A 46 5.07 4.39 -7.80
N GLY A 47 5.26 5.62 -8.27
CA GLY A 47 4.88 6.08 -9.59
C GLY A 47 5.99 5.91 -10.65
N PRO A 48 5.69 6.30 -11.90
CA PRO A 48 6.67 6.31 -12.98
C PRO A 48 7.90 7.14 -12.61
N GLY A 49 9.08 6.69 -13.03
CA GLY A 49 10.36 7.33 -12.68
C GLY A 49 10.82 7.13 -11.23
N GLY A 50 10.11 6.30 -10.44
CA GLY A 50 10.50 5.97 -9.07
C GLY A 50 10.04 6.97 -8.01
N SER A 51 9.19 7.94 -8.37
CA SER A 51 8.56 8.85 -7.40
C SER A 51 7.76 8.06 -6.38
N THR A 52 7.88 8.40 -5.09
CA THR A 52 7.20 7.69 -4.01
C THR A 52 6.31 8.62 -3.22
N THR A 53 5.06 8.20 -2.99
CA THR A 53 4.14 8.86 -2.05
C THR A 53 3.85 7.89 -0.91
N ALA A 54 3.99 8.37 0.32
CA ALA A 54 3.73 7.58 1.52
C ALA A 54 2.45 8.05 2.21
N ILE A 55 1.61 7.09 2.58
CA ILE A 55 0.37 7.29 3.35
C ILE A 55 0.52 6.52 4.66
N GLY A 56 0.41 7.20 5.80
CA GLY A 56 0.51 6.57 7.12
C GLY A 56 -0.67 5.65 7.41
N LEU A 57 -0.42 4.54 8.12
CA LEU A 57 -1.41 3.53 8.49
C LEU A 57 -1.44 3.32 10.01
N PHE A 58 -2.61 2.93 10.53
CA PHE A 58 -2.79 2.56 11.93
C PHE A 58 -2.78 1.05 12.18
N GLY A 59 -2.59 0.23 11.13
CA GLY A 59 -2.47 -1.23 11.25
C GLY A 59 -3.76 -1.98 11.60
N ALA A 60 -4.90 -1.30 11.58
CA ALA A 60 -6.21 -1.84 12.00
C ALA A 60 -7.05 -2.44 10.86
N GLY A 61 -6.48 -2.65 9.67
CA GLY A 61 -7.23 -3.15 8.50
C GLY A 61 -8.09 -2.08 7.82
N GLU A 62 -7.54 -0.88 7.70
CA GLU A 62 -8.17 0.30 7.10
C GLU A 62 -8.44 0.12 5.60
N THR A 63 -9.49 0.77 5.10
CA THR A 63 -9.75 0.87 3.66
C THR A 63 -9.28 2.23 3.16
N LEU A 64 -8.43 2.21 2.15
CA LEU A 64 -7.84 3.40 1.54
C LEU A 64 -8.16 3.46 0.05
N THR A 65 -8.37 4.66 -0.46
CA THR A 65 -8.57 4.90 -1.88
C THR A 65 -7.39 5.68 -2.44
N VAL A 66 -6.69 5.08 -3.40
CA VAL A 66 -5.66 5.74 -4.21
C VAL A 66 -6.27 6.06 -5.57
N GLY A 67 -6.59 7.33 -5.79
CA GLY A 67 -7.19 7.82 -7.04
C GLY A 67 -6.20 8.49 -7.99
N SER A 68 -6.70 8.89 -9.16
CA SER A 68 -5.98 9.73 -10.15
C SER A 68 -4.66 9.14 -10.65
N LEU A 69 -4.55 7.81 -10.69
CA LEU A 69 -3.37 7.16 -11.28
C LEU A 69 -3.48 7.22 -12.81
N GLY A 70 -2.48 7.82 -13.46
CA GLY A 70 -2.43 8.04 -14.90
C GLY A 70 -2.70 6.76 -15.70
N PRO A 71 -3.54 6.79 -16.75
CA PRO A 71 -3.92 5.61 -17.52
C PRO A 71 -2.74 4.89 -18.20
N ASP A 72 -1.70 5.64 -18.55
CA ASP A 72 -0.57 5.18 -19.36
C ASP A 72 0.70 4.92 -18.53
N SER A 73 0.57 4.82 -17.21
CA SER A 73 1.67 4.58 -16.30
C SER A 73 1.46 3.32 -15.47
N THR A 74 2.57 2.66 -15.12
CA THR A 74 2.54 1.57 -14.15
C THR A 74 2.89 2.13 -12.78
N TYR A 75 2.07 1.79 -11.80
CA TYR A 75 2.28 2.13 -10.40
C TYR A 75 2.51 0.85 -9.61
N THR A 76 3.21 0.94 -8.49
CA THR A 76 3.30 -0.16 -7.53
C THR A 76 2.84 0.34 -6.18
N VAL A 77 1.85 -0.32 -5.60
CA VAL A 77 1.42 -0.07 -4.22
C VAL A 77 2.11 -1.09 -3.32
N LYS A 78 2.73 -0.65 -2.24
CA LYS A 78 3.37 -1.51 -1.24
C LYS A 78 2.86 -1.16 0.14
N VAL A 79 2.70 -2.16 1.00
CA VAL A 79 2.52 -1.91 2.44
C VAL A 79 3.83 -2.28 3.13
N VAL A 80 4.36 -1.34 3.89
CA VAL A 80 5.67 -1.45 4.56
C VAL A 80 5.50 -1.16 6.05
N ILE A 81 6.11 -1.99 6.88
CA ILE A 81 6.29 -1.72 8.31
C ILE A 81 7.76 -1.39 8.53
N ARG A 82 8.05 -0.21 9.07
CA ARG A 82 9.38 0.19 9.50
C ARG A 82 9.50 0.02 11.01
N ASP A 83 10.46 -0.75 11.49
CA ASP A 83 10.84 -0.82 12.90
C ASP A 83 11.68 0.43 13.26
N LEU A 84 11.28 1.17 14.29
CA LEU A 84 11.92 2.43 14.70
C LEU A 84 13.19 2.23 15.51
N GLY A 85 13.37 1.07 16.14
CA GLY A 85 14.57 0.76 16.91
C GLY A 85 15.76 0.36 16.03
N THR A 86 15.48 -0.28 14.89
CA THR A 86 16.50 -0.84 13.97
C THR A 86 16.52 -0.16 12.61
N GLY A 87 15.46 0.57 12.25
CA GLY A 87 15.28 1.16 10.93
C GLY A 87 14.90 0.14 9.84
N GLN A 88 14.79 -1.15 10.16
CA GLN A 88 14.49 -2.18 9.17
C GLN A 88 13.07 -2.05 8.63
N GLU A 89 12.92 -2.27 7.33
CA GLU A 89 11.65 -2.28 6.64
C GLU A 89 11.24 -3.72 6.29
N THR A 90 9.98 -4.05 6.58
CA THR A 90 9.35 -5.29 6.15
C THR A 90 8.23 -4.94 5.18
N VAL A 91 8.34 -5.43 3.94
CA VAL A 91 7.25 -5.35 2.97
C VAL A 91 6.29 -6.49 3.25
N ILE A 92 5.05 -6.15 3.60
CA ILE A 92 4.02 -7.15 3.91
C ILE A 92 3.06 -7.38 2.73
N ALA A 93 3.07 -6.47 1.75
CA ALA A 93 2.35 -6.64 0.49
C ALA A 93 2.89 -5.73 -0.61
N GLY A 94 2.73 -6.17 -1.86
CA GLY A 94 3.01 -5.39 -3.06
C GLY A 94 2.04 -5.74 -4.18
N GLN A 95 1.49 -4.73 -4.85
CA GLN A 95 0.60 -4.89 -6.00
C GLN A 95 1.00 -3.93 -7.11
N SER A 96 1.24 -4.48 -8.30
CA SER A 96 1.43 -3.69 -9.51
C SER A 96 0.07 -3.28 -10.08
N ILE A 97 -0.07 -1.99 -10.37
CA ILE A 97 -1.23 -1.38 -10.99
C ILE A 97 -0.79 -0.94 -12.37
N SER A 98 -1.07 -1.76 -13.36
CA SER A 98 -0.82 -1.45 -14.77
C SER A 98 -2.12 -1.00 -15.44
N LYS A 99 -2.01 -0.54 -16.69
CA LYS A 99 -3.15 -0.33 -17.55
C LYS A 99 -4.05 -1.58 -17.54
N GLY A 100 -5.24 -1.45 -16.99
CA GLY A 100 -6.33 -2.38 -17.25
C GLY A 100 -6.58 -2.43 -18.75
N VAL A 101 -6.43 -3.61 -19.33
CA VAL A 101 -6.92 -3.91 -20.67
C VAL A 101 -8.38 -3.51 -20.73
N SER A 102 -8.72 -2.56 -21.60
CA SER A 102 -10.11 -2.45 -22.06
C SER A 102 -10.42 -3.76 -22.76
N PRO A 103 -11.60 -4.37 -22.52
CA PRO A 103 -12.09 -5.43 -23.41
C PRO A 103 -12.20 -4.91 -24.85
#